data_AF-A0A9P5TMM0-F1
#
_entry.id   AF-A0A9P5TMM0-F1
#
_cell.length_a   1.000
_cell.length_b   1.000
_cell.length_c   1.000
_cell.angle_alpha   90.00
_cell.angle_beta   90.00
_cell.angle_gamma   90.00
#
_symmetry.space_group_name_H-M   'P 1'
#
loop_
_entity.id
_entity.type
_entity.pdbx_description
1 polymer ?
#
loop_
_entity_poly.entity_id
_entity_poly.type
_entity_poly.pdbx_seq_one_letter_code
_entity_poly.pdbx_strand_id
1 'polypeptide(L)'
;MIEFYRIRATNKVENALAWNTYIKNDANVETVPLTEDDEMFFQHIVDSDEPMRKMFMQVVITCCFIELRSLWLRSSNTDFWLRWNEYLSVLRRPEDRRSNHTFHYKLSVNEISSLHDACVEFSSLMSLAGQWVEDNPPSG
;
A
#
# COMPACT_ATOMS: atom_id res chain seq x y z
N MET A 1 2.96 -8.42 -7.00
CA MET A 1 3.91 -8.44 -8.14
C MET A 1 4.05 -7.05 -8.78
N ILE A 2 2.95 -6.34 -9.08
CA ILE A 2 2.96 -4.99 -9.70
C ILE A 2 3.71 -3.93 -8.88
N GLU A 3 3.49 -3.86 -7.56
CA GLU A 3 4.16 -2.86 -6.69
C GLU A 3 5.69 -3.00 -6.65
N PHE A 4 6.18 -4.24 -6.72
CA PHE A 4 7.61 -4.51 -6.82
C PHE A 4 8.21 -3.92 -8.10
N TYR A 5 7.50 -4.04 -9.23
CA TYR A 5 7.94 -3.47 -10.50
C TYR A 5 7.91 -1.94 -10.48
N ARG A 6 6.88 -1.34 -9.88
CA ARG A 6 6.79 0.13 -9.71
C ARG A 6 8.00 0.65 -8.94
N ILE A 7 8.23 0.17 -7.72
CA ILE A 7 9.38 0.58 -6.88
C ILE A 7 10.70 0.37 -7.61
N ARG A 8 10.87 -0.79 -8.28
CA ARG A 8 12.10 -1.08 -9.00
C ARG A 8 12.31 -0.14 -10.19
N ALA A 9 11.25 0.23 -10.91
CA ALA A 9 11.31 1.16 -12.02
C ALA A 9 11.65 2.57 -11.53
N THR A 10 10.91 3.09 -10.54
CA THR A 10 11.17 4.42 -9.96
C THR A 10 12.60 4.54 -9.47
N ASN A 11 13.10 3.59 -8.66
CA ASN A 11 14.47 3.64 -8.16
C ASN A 11 15.52 3.63 -9.29
N LYS A 12 15.27 2.90 -10.38
CA LYS A 12 16.20 2.90 -11.52
C LYS A 12 16.21 4.26 -12.22
N VAL A 13 15.04 4.87 -12.36
CA VAL A 13 14.87 6.17 -12.99
C VAL A 13 15.49 7.28 -12.15
N GLU A 14 15.26 7.29 -10.83
CA GLU A 14 15.91 8.21 -9.89
C GLU A 14 17.44 8.15 -9.99
N ASN A 15 18.00 6.94 -10.01
CA ASN A 15 19.44 6.75 -10.18
C ASN A 15 19.94 7.25 -11.55
N ALA A 16 19.17 7.03 -12.62
CA ALA A 16 19.53 7.51 -13.95
C ALA A 16 19.54 9.05 -14.01
N LEU A 17 18.58 9.72 -13.39
CA LEU A 17 18.52 11.19 -13.29
C LEU A 17 19.68 11.76 -12.47
N ALA A 18 20.01 11.11 -11.33
CA ALA A 18 21.15 11.51 -10.51
C ALA A 18 22.47 11.37 -11.28
N TRP A 19 22.64 10.25 -12.00
CA TRP A 19 23.82 10.01 -12.84
C TRP A 19 23.90 10.98 -14.02
N ASN A 20 22.75 11.29 -14.64
CA ASN A 20 22.67 12.28 -15.72
C ASN A 20 23.13 13.67 -15.26
N THR A 21 22.71 14.07 -14.05
CA THR A 21 23.14 15.33 -13.43
C THR A 21 24.63 15.34 -13.16
N TYR A 22 25.20 14.23 -12.66
CA TYR A 22 26.63 14.09 -12.48
C TYR A 22 27.41 14.22 -13.80
N ILE A 23 27.02 13.48 -14.84
CA ILE A 23 27.65 13.55 -16.17
C ILE A 23 27.60 14.97 -16.75
N LYS A 24 26.44 15.64 -16.68
CA LYS A 24 26.29 17.02 -17.19
C LYS A 24 27.20 18.02 -16.47
N ASN A 25 27.54 17.76 -15.20
CA ASN A 25 28.39 18.62 -14.38
C ASN A 25 29.89 18.30 -14.49
N ASP A 26 30.27 17.14 -15.03
CA ASP A 26 31.67 16.71 -15.15
C ASP A 26 32.08 16.54 -16.62
N ALA A 27 32.87 17.51 -17.12
CA ALA A 27 33.30 17.57 -18.51
C ALA A 27 34.25 16.43 -18.95
N ASN A 28 34.74 15.60 -18.01
CA ASN A 28 35.70 14.53 -18.30
C ASN A 28 35.06 13.15 -18.48
N VAL A 29 33.74 13.04 -18.40
CA VAL A 29 33.04 11.75 -18.48
C VAL A 29 32.67 11.44 -19.94
N GLU A 30 33.26 10.38 -20.53
CA GLU A 30 32.99 9.91 -21.91
C GLU A 30 31.58 9.29 -22.11
N THR A 31 30.62 9.59 -21.24
CA THR A 31 29.27 9.01 -21.29
C THR A 31 28.29 10.01 -21.89
N VAL A 32 27.40 9.54 -22.77
CA VAL A 32 26.38 10.39 -23.40
C VAL A 32 25.27 10.69 -22.36
N PRO A 33 24.96 11.98 -22.09
CA PRO A 33 23.86 12.33 -21.20
C PRO A 33 22.50 11.98 -21.83
N LEU A 34 21.47 11.89 -20.99
CA LEU A 34 20.09 11.75 -21.45
C LEU A 34 19.68 12.94 -22.33
N THR A 35 18.82 12.66 -23.30
CA THR A 35 18.14 13.72 -24.05
C THR A 35 17.17 14.47 -23.13
N GLU A 36 16.76 15.68 -23.53
CA GLU A 36 15.76 16.47 -22.78
C GLU A 36 14.43 15.72 -22.67
N ASP A 37 13.99 15.06 -23.75
CA ASP A 37 12.78 14.26 -23.77
C ASP A 37 12.85 13.07 -22.80
N ASP A 38 13.98 12.37 -22.75
CA ASP A 38 14.20 11.25 -21.82
C ASP A 38 14.21 11.73 -20.37
N GLU A 39 14.86 12.86 -20.09
CA GLU A 39 14.92 13.46 -18.76
C GLU A 39 13.54 13.92 -18.28
N MET A 40 12.76 14.56 -19.14
CA MET A 40 11.36 14.93 -18.84
C MET A 40 10.50 13.70 -18.57
N PHE A 41 10.62 12.66 -19.39
CA PHE A 41 9.88 11.41 -19.20
C PHE A 41 10.26 10.72 -17.88
N PHE A 42 11.56 10.67 -17.56
CA PHE A 42 12.06 10.08 -16.32
C PHE A 42 11.62 10.88 -15.10
N GLN A 43 11.68 12.22 -15.17
CA GLN A 43 11.18 13.07 -14.10
C GLN A 43 9.69 12.83 -13.86
N HIS A 44 8.89 12.71 -14.92
CA HIS A 44 7.47 12.39 -14.80
C HIS A 44 7.20 11.06 -14.09
N ILE A 45 8.02 10.03 -14.31
CA ILE A 45 7.91 8.74 -13.59
C ILE A 45 8.14 8.93 -12.10
N VAL A 46 9.15 9.72 -11.70
CA VAL A 46 9.45 10.00 -10.29
C VAL A 46 8.34 10.83 -9.65
N ASP A 47 7.89 11.89 -10.33
CA ASP A 47 6.83 12.78 -9.84
C ASP A 47 5.50 12.04 -9.67
N SER A 48 5.24 11.02 -10.49
CA SER A 48 4.03 10.21 -10.43
C SER A 48 4.09 9.10 -9.37
N ASP A 49 5.22 8.89 -8.70
CA ASP A 49 5.43 7.81 -7.73
C ASP A 49 4.44 7.91 -6.57
N GLU A 50 4.35 9.09 -5.94
CA GLU A 50 3.50 9.32 -4.77
C GLU A 50 1.99 9.19 -5.09
N PRO A 51 1.44 9.81 -6.16
CA PRO A 51 0.05 9.57 -6.56
C PRO A 51 -0.27 8.10 -6.84
N MET A 52 0.60 7.39 -7.56
CA MET A 52 0.41 5.96 -7.84
C MET A 52 0.44 5.13 -6.57
N ARG A 53 1.31 5.50 -5.62
CA ARG A 53 1.41 4.85 -4.31
C ARG A 53 0.14 5.05 -3.48
N LYS A 54 -0.45 6.25 -3.49
CA LYS A 54 -1.76 6.51 -2.84
C LYS A 54 -2.87 5.64 -3.44
N MET A 55 -2.95 5.55 -4.78
CA MET A 55 -3.92 4.69 -5.45
C MET A 55 -3.72 3.21 -5.10
N PHE A 56 -2.48 2.74 -5.08
CA PHE A 56 -2.15 1.37 -4.68
C PHE A 56 -2.65 1.08 -3.25
N MET A 57 -2.38 1.98 -2.30
CA MET A 57 -2.84 1.83 -0.91
C MET A 57 -4.38 1.80 -0.81
N GLN A 58 -5.08 2.61 -1.59
CA GLN A 58 -6.54 2.61 -1.61
C GLN A 58 -7.11 1.29 -2.14
N VAL A 59 -6.51 0.73 -3.20
CA VAL A 59 -6.89 -0.60 -3.72
C VAL A 59 -6.65 -1.68 -2.67
N VAL A 60 -5.50 -1.66 -2.01
CA VAL A 60 -5.13 -2.58 -0.92
C VAL A 60 -6.19 -2.56 0.19
N ILE A 61 -6.52 -1.38 0.72
CA ILE A 61 -7.53 -1.20 1.77
C ILE A 61 -8.89 -1.73 1.30
N THR A 62 -9.30 -1.37 0.09
CA THR A 62 -10.60 -1.76 -0.48
C THR A 62 -10.70 -3.29 -0.61
N CYS A 63 -9.66 -3.95 -1.12
CA CYS A 63 -9.64 -5.40 -1.25
C CYS A 63 -9.72 -6.10 0.12
N CYS A 64 -8.97 -5.63 1.12
CA CYS A 64 -9.07 -6.15 2.48
C CYS A 64 -10.51 -6.06 3.00
N PHE A 65 -11.15 -4.90 2.86
CA PHE A 65 -12.51 -4.69 3.38
C PHE A 65 -13.57 -5.48 2.65
N ILE A 66 -13.46 -5.64 1.33
CA ILE A 66 -14.39 -6.48 0.56
C ILE A 66 -14.32 -7.93 1.05
N GLU A 67 -13.11 -8.46 1.24
CA GLU A 67 -12.94 -9.83 1.74
C GLU A 67 -13.43 -9.99 3.18
N LEU A 68 -13.02 -9.09 4.08
CA LEU A 68 -13.46 -9.11 5.47
C LEU A 68 -14.99 -9.02 5.58
N ARG A 69 -15.62 -8.14 4.83
CA ARG A 69 -17.09 -8.06 4.75
C ARG A 69 -17.70 -9.35 4.21
N SER A 70 -17.11 -9.94 3.17
CA SER A 70 -17.57 -11.21 2.59
C SER A 70 -17.52 -12.34 3.63
N LEU A 71 -16.41 -12.45 4.37
CA LEU A 71 -16.22 -13.45 5.42
C LEU A 71 -17.17 -13.24 6.59
N TRP A 72 -17.38 -11.99 7.01
CA TRP A 72 -18.33 -11.61 8.04
C TRP A 72 -19.76 -12.06 7.69
N LEU A 73 -20.21 -11.79 6.46
CA LEU A 73 -21.56 -12.13 6.01
C LEU A 73 -21.76 -13.62 5.72
N ARG A 74 -20.71 -14.36 5.34
CA ARG A 74 -20.78 -15.77 4.93
C ARG A 74 -20.55 -16.78 6.06
N SER A 75 -20.55 -16.32 7.32
CA SER A 75 -20.69 -17.15 8.54
C SER A 75 -19.45 -17.86 9.08
N SER A 76 -18.27 -17.77 8.44
CA SER A 76 -17.03 -18.26 9.08
C SER A 76 -16.39 -17.15 9.92
N ASN A 77 -16.92 -16.94 11.12
CA ASN A 77 -16.33 -15.99 12.08
C ASN A 77 -14.85 -16.31 12.34
N THR A 78 -14.48 -17.58 12.36
CA THR A 78 -13.07 -17.99 12.50
C THR A 78 -12.21 -17.50 11.35
N ASP A 79 -12.63 -17.68 10.09
CA ASP A 79 -11.85 -17.21 8.93
C ASP A 79 -11.78 -15.69 8.87
N PHE A 80 -12.87 -15.01 9.26
CA PHE A 80 -12.88 -13.56 9.43
C PHE A 80 -11.78 -13.12 10.41
N TRP A 81 -11.76 -13.66 11.63
CA TRP A 81 -10.77 -13.28 12.64
C TRP A 81 -9.35 -13.66 12.26
N LEU A 82 -9.15 -14.77 11.55
CA LEU A 82 -7.85 -15.16 11.01
C LEU A 82 -7.36 -14.15 9.97
N ARG A 83 -8.18 -13.81 8.96
CA ARG A 83 -7.82 -12.82 7.93
C ARG A 83 -7.64 -11.43 8.50
N TRP A 84 -8.49 -11.03 9.45
CA TRP A 84 -8.38 -9.76 10.18
C TRP A 84 -7.00 -9.63 10.84
N ASN A 85 -6.59 -10.65 11.58
CA ASN A 85 -5.28 -10.67 12.22
C ASN A 85 -4.11 -10.73 11.23
N GLU A 86 -4.29 -11.36 10.07
CA GLU A 86 -3.27 -11.42 9.02
C GLU A 86 -3.05 -10.05 8.37
N TYR A 87 -4.12 -9.38 7.93
CA TYR A 87 -4.05 -8.03 7.35
C TYR A 87 -3.56 -6.97 8.33
N LEU A 88 -3.79 -7.20 9.62
CA LEU A 88 -3.38 -6.29 10.68
C LEU A 88 -2.12 -6.73 11.42
N SER A 89 -1.47 -7.79 10.95
CA SER A 89 -0.20 -8.24 11.52
C SER A 89 0.89 -7.14 11.44
N VAL A 90 0.78 -6.22 10.48
CA VAL A 90 1.65 -5.04 10.33
C VAL A 90 1.50 -3.99 11.44
N LEU A 91 0.37 -3.99 12.15
CA LEU A 91 0.12 -3.12 13.30
C LEU A 91 0.87 -3.58 14.55
N ARG A 92 1.44 -4.79 14.51
CA ARG A 92 2.31 -5.29 15.59
C ARG A 92 3.64 -4.55 15.59
N ARG A 93 4.36 -4.65 16.72
CA ARG A 93 5.66 -4.01 16.93
C ARG A 93 6.62 -4.41 15.79
N PRO A 94 7.54 -3.52 15.36
CA PRO A 94 8.47 -3.78 14.25
C PRO A 94 9.20 -5.13 14.34
N GLU A 95 9.53 -5.55 15.56
CA GLU A 95 10.20 -6.82 15.89
C GLU A 95 9.37 -8.06 15.51
N ASP A 96 8.04 -7.93 15.52
CA ASP A 96 7.05 -8.98 15.21
C ASP A 96 6.57 -8.93 13.75
N ARG A 97 7.02 -7.95 12.94
CA ARG A 97 6.62 -7.76 11.53
C ARG A 97 7.26 -8.78 10.58
N ARG A 98 7.45 -10.02 11.01
CA ARG A 98 7.78 -11.16 10.12
C ARG A 98 6.52 -11.65 9.40
N SER A 99 5.82 -10.73 8.74
CA SER A 99 4.80 -11.11 7.79
C SER A 99 5.51 -11.53 6.50
N ASN A 100 5.58 -12.84 6.24
CA ASN A 100 5.99 -13.38 4.95
C ASN A 100 5.01 -13.03 3.82
N HIS A 101 3.92 -12.30 4.11
CA HIS A 101 3.01 -11.82 3.09
C HIS A 101 3.64 -10.68 2.30
N THR A 102 3.90 -10.96 1.02
CA THR A 102 4.25 -9.98 -0.02
C THR A 102 3.23 -8.83 -0.13
N PHE A 103 2.06 -8.99 0.48
CA PHE A 103 1.00 -7.99 0.58
C PHE A 103 1.46 -6.70 1.27
N HIS A 104 2.40 -6.78 2.22
CA HIS A 104 2.89 -5.64 2.99
C HIS A 104 4.31 -5.20 2.58
N TYR A 105 4.78 -5.62 1.41
CA TYR A 105 6.15 -5.36 0.97
C TYR A 105 6.42 -3.86 0.88
N LYS A 106 7.39 -3.39 1.69
CA LYS A 106 7.85 -1.99 1.74
C LYS A 106 6.77 -0.95 2.02
N LEU A 107 5.81 -1.23 2.91
CA LEU A 107 4.94 -0.18 3.46
C LEU A 107 5.75 0.78 4.34
N SER A 108 5.56 2.08 4.14
CA SER A 108 6.11 3.13 5.00
C SER A 108 5.34 3.21 6.32
N VAL A 109 5.90 3.91 7.31
CA VAL A 109 5.24 4.13 8.60
C VAL A 109 3.89 4.84 8.43
N ASN A 110 3.82 5.83 7.55
CA ASN A 110 2.59 6.58 7.30
C ASN A 110 1.49 5.69 6.69
N GLU A 111 1.86 4.80 5.78
CA GLU A 111 0.89 3.88 5.15
C GLU A 111 0.40 2.81 6.10
N ILE A 112 1.26 2.36 7.02
CA ILE A 112 0.85 1.49 8.12
C ILE A 112 -0.15 2.24 9.03
N SER A 113 0.08 3.53 9.29
CA SER A 113 -0.88 4.37 10.02
C SER A 113 -2.20 4.51 9.27
N SER A 114 -2.18 4.75 7.96
CA SER A 114 -3.41 4.85 7.17
C SER A 114 -4.20 3.54 7.14
N LEU A 115 -3.51 2.39 7.06
CA LEU A 115 -4.13 1.07 7.19
C LEU A 115 -4.74 0.88 8.58
N HIS A 116 -4.05 1.32 9.63
CA HIS A 116 -4.56 1.29 11.00
C HIS A 116 -5.87 2.07 11.11
N ASP A 117 -5.87 3.33 10.67
CA ASP A 117 -7.02 4.23 10.79
C ASP A 117 -8.23 3.70 10.03
N ALA A 118 -8.02 3.19 8.82
CA ALA A 118 -9.07 2.55 8.04
C ALA A 118 -9.67 1.33 8.78
N CYS A 119 -8.84 0.55 9.48
CA CYS A 119 -9.32 -0.61 10.23
C CYS A 119 -10.08 -0.23 11.50
N VAL A 120 -9.68 0.85 12.17
CA VAL A 120 -10.45 1.44 13.28
C VAL A 120 -11.84 1.86 12.79
N GLU A 121 -11.91 2.52 11.63
CA GLU A 121 -13.17 2.92 11.01
C GLU A 121 -14.05 1.71 10.67
N PHE A 122 -13.47 0.67 10.07
CA PHE A 122 -14.19 -0.57 9.78
C PHE A 122 -14.70 -1.26 11.04
N SER A 123 -13.90 -1.31 12.12
CA SER A 123 -14.32 -1.87 13.40
C SER A 123 -15.50 -1.09 14.00
N SER A 124 -15.48 0.25 13.89
CA SER A 124 -16.61 1.09 14.32
C SER A 124 -17.88 0.76 13.54
N LEU A 125 -17.77 0.60 12.22
CA LEU A 125 -18.87 0.17 11.35
C LEU A 125 -19.45 -1.18 11.76
N MET A 126 -18.58 -2.17 12.07
CA MET A 126 -19.06 -3.47 12.52
C MET A 126 -19.78 -3.40 13.87
N SER A 127 -19.26 -2.62 14.83
CA SER A 127 -19.89 -2.43 16.13
C SER A 127 -21.26 -1.76 15.99
N LEU A 128 -21.38 -0.75 15.13
CA LEU A 128 -22.65 -0.09 14.83
C LEU A 128 -23.65 -1.04 14.17
N ALA A 129 -23.18 -1.88 13.23
CA ALA A 129 -24.02 -2.89 12.60
C ALA A 129 -24.49 -3.94 13.62
N GLY A 130 -23.62 -4.37 14.53
CA GLY A 130 -23.97 -5.26 15.63
C GLY A 130 -25.03 -4.67 16.55
N GLN A 131 -24.82 -3.42 17.00
CA GLN A 131 -25.78 -2.70 17.84
C GLN A 131 -27.15 -2.57 17.16
N TRP A 132 -27.17 -2.23 15.85
CA TRP A 132 -28.42 -2.14 15.11
C TRP A 132 -29.19 -3.46 15.07
N VAL A 133 -28.49 -4.58 14.91
CA VAL A 133 -29.10 -5.93 14.94
C VAL A 133 -29.64 -6.26 16.34
N GLU A 134 -28.94 -5.87 17.41
CA GLU A 134 -29.43 -6.03 18.78
C GLU A 134 -30.66 -5.18 19.08
N ASP A 135 -30.69 -3.94 18.57
CA ASP A 135 -31.80 -2.99 18.73
C ASP A 135 -33.02 -3.37 17.85
N ASN A 136 -32.78 -4.10 16.75
CA ASN A 136 -33.79 -4.54 15.80
C ASN A 136 -33.70 -6.07 15.62
N PRO A 137 -33.96 -6.85 16.69
CA PRO A 137 -33.87 -8.29 16.61
C PRO A 137 -34.84 -8.77 15.53
N PRO A 138 -34.45 -9.75 14.69
CA PRO A 138 -35.33 -10.27 13.67
C PRO A 138 -36.63 -10.74 14.33
N SER A 139 -37.76 -10.18 13.91
CA SER A 139 -39.08 -10.55 14.40
C SER A 139 -39.30 -12.04 14.13
N GLY A 140 -39.12 -12.85 15.18
CA GLY A 140 -39.45 -14.28 15.18
C GLY A 140 -40.97 -14.48 15.21
#